data_AF-A0A7Z9WL30-F1
#
_entry.id   AF-A0A7Z9WL30-F1
#
_cell.length_a   1.000
_cell.length_b   1.000
_cell.length_c   1.000
_cell.angle_alpha   90.00
_cell.angle_beta   90.00
_cell.angle_gamma   90.00
#
_symmetry.space_group_name_H-M   'P 1'
#
loop_
_entity.id
_entity.type
_entity.pdbx_description
1 polymer ?
#
loop_
_entity_poly.entity_id
_entity_poly.type
_entity_poly.pdbx_seq_one_letter_code
_entity_poly.pdbx_strand_id
1 'polypeptide(L)' 'MALCTLPGLIDVHVHLRDPGGTHKEDFHTGTAAALAGGVTAVLDMPNNFPPIT' A
#
# COMPACT_ATOMS: atom_id res chain seq x y z
N MET A 1 -0.38 -6.84 -29.26
CA MET A 1 0.55 -5.93 -28.54
C MET A 1 1.52 -6.78 -27.74
N ALA A 2 2.80 -6.40 -27.70
CA ALA A 2 3.78 -7.06 -26.83
C ALA A 2 3.64 -6.52 -25.39
N LEU A 3 3.75 -7.41 -24.41
CA LEU A 3 3.83 -7.02 -23.00
C LEU A 3 5.22 -6.46 -22.71
N CYS A 4 5.29 -5.40 -21.91
CA CYS A 4 6.55 -4.85 -21.40
C CYS A 4 6.77 -5.37 -19.97
N THR A 5 7.88 -6.04 -19.72
CA THR A 5 8.26 -6.50 -18.37
C THR A 5 9.04 -5.40 -17.68
N LEU A 6 8.55 -4.95 -16.54
CA LEU A 6 9.18 -3.94 -15.69
C LEU A 6 9.68 -4.59 -14.40
N PRO A 7 10.69 -4.01 -13.71
CA PRO A 7 10.95 -4.37 -12.32
C PRO A 7 9.74 -4.03 -11.43
N GLY A 8 9.68 -4.66 -10.26
CA GLY A 8 8.64 -4.35 -9.28
C GLY A 8 8.70 -2.89 -8.84
N LEU A 9 7.58 -2.17 -8.94
CA LEU A 9 7.50 -0.79 -8.50
C LEU A 9 7.47 -0.70 -6.97
N ILE A 10 7.94 0.42 -6.43
CA ILE A 10 7.95 0.74 -5.01
C ILE A 10 7.17 2.04 -4.81
N ASP A 11 6.11 2.00 -4.00
CA ASP A 11 5.37 3.19 -3.59
C ASP A 11 5.81 3.61 -2.18
N VAL A 12 6.50 4.74 -2.12
CA VAL A 12 7.08 5.25 -0.87
C VAL A 12 6.10 6.04 -0.02
N HIS A 13 4.84 6.20 -0.46
CA HIS A 13 3.85 7.02 0.23
C HIS A 13 2.45 6.40 0.12
N VAL A 14 2.11 5.52 1.05
CA VAL A 14 0.74 5.00 1.19
C VAL A 14 0.16 5.27 2.59
N HIS A 15 -1.15 5.09 2.72
CA HIS A 15 -1.84 5.14 4.02
C HIS A 15 -2.79 3.96 4.12
N LEU A 16 -2.36 2.89 4.81
CA LEU A 16 -3.09 1.62 4.91
C LEU A 16 -4.13 1.61 6.04
N ARG A 17 -4.15 2.64 6.91
CA ARG A 17 -5.19 2.89 7.91
C ARG A 17 -5.33 1.80 8.98
N ASP A 18 -4.32 0.97 9.16
CA ASP A 18 -4.23 -0.05 10.20
C ASP A 18 -3.02 0.23 11.11
N PRO A 19 -3.21 0.51 12.42
CA PRO A 19 -4.44 0.34 13.20
C PRO A 19 -5.47 1.48 13.14
N GLY A 20 -6.71 1.17 13.54
CA GLY A 20 -7.76 2.11 13.95
C GLY A 20 -8.67 2.68 12.85
N GLY A 21 -8.28 2.55 11.58
CA GLY A 21 -9.05 3.02 10.42
C GLY A 21 -9.48 1.92 9.45
N THR A 22 -9.54 0.67 9.88
CA THR A 22 -9.71 -0.53 9.02
C THR A 22 -10.98 -0.56 8.16
N HIS A 23 -11.98 0.25 8.48
CA HIS A 23 -13.17 0.46 7.63
C HIS A 23 -12.88 1.27 6.35
N LYS A 24 -11.74 1.98 6.29
CA LYS A 24 -11.27 2.71 5.11
C LYS A 24 -10.37 1.84 4.25
N GLU A 25 -9.42 1.16 4.89
CA GLU A 25 -8.45 0.25 4.28
C GLU A 25 -7.74 -0.54 5.39
N ASP A 26 -7.18 -1.71 5.08
CA ASP A 26 -6.25 -2.43 5.96
C ASP A 26 -5.02 -2.97 5.18
N PHE A 27 -4.10 -3.65 5.87
CA PHE A 27 -2.92 -4.23 5.21
C PHE A 27 -3.27 -5.22 4.10
N HIS A 28 -4.32 -6.03 4.27
CA HIS A 28 -4.68 -7.05 3.29
C HIS A 28 -5.27 -6.41 2.03
N THR A 29 -6.26 -5.54 2.18
CA THR A 29 -6.95 -4.92 1.04
C THR A 29 -6.08 -3.88 0.33
N GLY A 30 -5.31 -3.08 1.08
CA GLY A 30 -4.42 -2.07 0.49
C GLY A 30 -3.22 -2.68 -0.25
N THR A 31 -2.61 -3.75 0.27
CA THR A 31 -1.50 -4.42 -0.45
C THR A 31 -1.99 -5.24 -1.65
N ALA A 32 -3.21 -5.78 -1.61
CA ALA A 32 -3.84 -6.38 -2.78
C ALA A 32 -4.06 -5.35 -3.90
N ALA A 33 -4.51 -4.13 -3.55
CA ALA A 33 -4.64 -3.03 -4.50
C ALA A 33 -3.29 -2.59 -5.08
N ALA A 34 -2.23 -2.54 -4.26
CA ALA A 34 -0.87 -2.24 -4.72
C ALA A 34 -0.39 -3.25 -5.78
N LEU A 35 -0.56 -4.56 -5.52
CA LEU A 35 -0.20 -5.62 -6.46
C LEU A 35 -0.99 -5.52 -7.78
N ALA A 36 -2.28 -5.21 -7.73
CA ALA A 36 -3.11 -4.99 -8.92
C ALA A 36 -2.62 -3.79 -9.75
N GLY A 37 -1.99 -2.79 -9.11
CA GLY A 37 -1.35 -1.64 -9.76
C GLY A 37 0.09 -1.86 -10.21
N GLY A 38 0.66 -3.06 -10.01
CA GLY A 38 2.07 -3.35 -10.35
C GLY A 38 3.09 -2.87 -9.31
N VAL A 39 2.62 -2.46 -8.12
CA VAL A 39 3.46 -2.10 -6.99
C VAL A 39 3.73 -3.33 -6.12
N THR A 40 5.00 -3.58 -5.85
CA THR A 40 5.46 -4.79 -5.15
C THR A 40 5.99 -4.52 -3.74
N ALA A 41 6.23 -3.26 -3.40
CA ALA A 41 6.60 -2.83 -2.06
C ALA A 41 5.97 -1.47 -1.76
N VAL A 42 5.48 -1.28 -0.53
CA VAL A 42 4.84 -0.04 -0.08
C VAL A 42 5.42 0.42 1.26
N LEU A 43 5.48 1.73 1.49
CA LEU A 43 5.85 2.33 2.78
C LEU A 43 4.61 3.02 3.37
N ASP A 44 4.07 2.44 4.43
CA ASP A 44 2.91 2.99 5.13
C ASP A 44 3.30 4.20 6.00
N MET A 45 2.52 5.27 5.88
CA MET A 45 2.73 6.50 6.61
C MET A 45 2.25 6.37 8.07
N PRO A 46 2.94 7.03 9.02
CA PRO A 46 2.76 6.81 10.46
C PRO A 46 1.46 7.38 11.07
N ASN A 47 0.53 7.87 10.27
CA ASN A 47 -0.67 8.59 10.72
C ASN A 47 -1.92 7.70 10.89
N ASN A 48 -1.70 6.42 11.21
CA ASN A 48 -2.76 5.52 11.65
C ASN A 48 -3.24 5.90 13.06
N PHE A 49 -4.13 5.11 13.66
CA PHE A 49 -4.68 5.39 15.00
C PHE A 49 -4.47 4.18 15.94
N PRO A 50 -3.63 4.30 16.99
CA PRO A 50 -2.86 5.48 17.38
C PRO A 50 -1.75 5.82 16.37
N PRO A 51 -1.39 7.12 16.20
CA PRO A 51 -0.25 7.50 15.38
C PRO A 51 1.06 7.15 16.09
N ILE A 52 2.12 6.92 15.31
CA ILE A 52 3.49 6.83 15.83
C ILE A 52 4.20 8.17 15.60
N THR A 53 4.94 8.64 16.62
CA THR A 53 5.74 9.88 16.63
C THR A 53 7.18 9.59 16.94
#